data_AF-A0A7W3LMD2-F1
#
_entry.id   AF-A0A7W3LMD2-F1
#
_cell.length_a   1.000
_cell.length_b   1.000
_cell.length_c   1.000
_cell.angle_alpha   90.00
_cell.angle_beta   90.00
_cell.angle_gamma   90.00
#
_symmetry.space_group_name_H-M   'P 1'
#
loop_
_entity.id
_entity.type
_entity.pdbx_description
1 polymer ?
#
loop_
_entity_poly.entity_id
_entity_poly.type
_entity_poly.pdbx_seq_one_letter_code
_entity_poly.pdbx_strand_id
1 'polypeptide(L)' 'MPLADRIRRFLRSPQGQRARNRAGQIARDPRNQAKARSLLARFRGKGGGGHGRRY' A
#
# COMPACT_ATOMS: atom_id res chain seq x y z
N MET A 1 -4.80 -24.34 -13.44
CA MET A 1 -5.06 -23.81 -12.08
C MET A 1 -5.57 -22.38 -12.19
N PRO A 2 -6.77 -22.06 -11.68
CA PRO A 2 -7.31 -20.71 -11.74
C PRO A 2 -6.53 -19.74 -10.85
N LEU A 3 -6.39 -18.48 -11.29
CA LEU A 3 -5.62 -17.43 -10.62
C LEU A 3 -6.05 -17.21 -9.15
N ALA A 4 -7.36 -17.34 -8.90
CA ALA A 4 -7.94 -17.26 -7.56
C ALA A 4 -7.35 -18.27 -6.58
N ASP A 5 -7.06 -19.49 -7.03
CA ASP A 5 -6.51 -20.55 -6.20
C ASP A 5 -5.06 -20.26 -5.78
N ARG A 6 -4.29 -19.69 -6.72
CA ARG A 6 -2.91 -19.25 -6.49
C ARG A 6 -2.86 -18.11 -5.47
N ILE A 7 -3.80 -17.16 -5.55
CA ILE A 7 -3.96 -16.08 -4.57
C ILE A 7 -4.35 -16.66 -3.21
N ARG A 8 -5.29 -17.61 -3.16
CA ARG A 8 -5.73 -18.25 -1.91
C ARG A 8 -4.60 -19.00 -1.22
N ARG A 9 -3.78 -19.71 -2.01
CA ARG A 9 -2.57 -20.42 -1.55
C ARG A 9 -1.48 -19.45 -1.09
N PHE A 10 -1.32 -18.33 -1.78
CA PHE A 10 -0.41 -17.25 -1.38
C PHE A 10 -0.86 -16.57 -0.08
N LEU A 11 -2.15 -16.28 0.08
CA LEU A 11 -2.71 -15.71 1.31
C LEU A 11 -2.57 -16.65 2.52
N ARG A 12 -2.57 -17.97 2.29
CA ARG A 12 -2.31 -19.00 3.30
C ARG A 12 -0.82 -19.25 3.57
N SER A 13 0.06 -18.76 2.70
CA SER A 13 1.51 -18.88 2.88
C SER A 13 2.03 -17.96 4.00
N PRO A 14 3.20 -18.25 4.60
CA PRO A 14 3.83 -17.36 5.58
C PRO A 14 4.08 -15.94 5.05
N GLN A 15 4.27 -15.78 3.73
CA GLN A 15 4.40 -14.48 3.09
C GLN A 15 3.08 -13.70 3.09
N GLY A 16 1.96 -14.37 2.80
CA GLY A 16 0.62 -13.77 2.85
C GLY A 16 0.17 -13.40 4.26
N GLN A 17 0.49 -14.23 5.26
CA GLN A 17 0.24 -13.90 6.66
C GLN A 17 1.05 -12.68 7.12
N ARG A 18 2.33 -12.59 6.73
CA ARG A 18 3.14 -11.39 7.00
C ARG A 18 2.54 -10.14 6.37
N ALA A 19 2.08 -10.22 5.12
CA ALA A 19 1.42 -9.10 4.45
C ALA A 19 0.16 -8.64 5.19
N ARG A 20 -0.69 -9.59 5.64
CA ARG A 20 -1.87 -9.29 6.47
C ARG A 20 -1.52 -8.67 7.81
N ASN A 21 -0.54 -9.22 8.52
CA ASN A 21 -0.09 -8.67 9.80
C ASN A 21 0.50 -7.27 9.65
N ARG A 22 1.24 -7.02 8.56
CA ARG A 22 1.80 -5.70 8.27
C ARG A 22 0.71 -4.71 7.91
N ALA A 23 -0.30 -5.12 7.14
CA ALA A 23 -1.49 -4.33 6.87
C ALA A 23 -2.26 -3.99 8.17
N GLY A 24 -2.45 -4.97 9.05
CA GLY A 24 -3.08 -4.76 10.36
C GLY A 24 -2.30 -3.80 11.26
N GLN A 25 -0.96 -3.88 11.27
CA GLN A 25 -0.11 -2.95 12.01
C GLN A 25 -0.13 -1.54 11.42
N ILE A 26 -0.12 -1.41 10.10
CA ILE A 26 -0.27 -0.10 9.43
C ILE A 26 -1.64 0.51 9.71
N ALA A 27 -2.70 -0.30 9.75
CA ALA A 27 -4.05 0.15 10.07
C ALA A 27 -4.20 0.57 11.54
N ARG A 28 -3.50 -0.11 12.45
CA ARG A 28 -3.56 0.16 13.90
C ARG A 28 -2.66 1.32 14.34
N ASP A 29 -1.66 1.69 13.55
CA ASP A 29 -0.68 2.69 13.97
C ASP A 29 -0.91 4.06 13.29
N PRO A 30 -1.33 5.10 14.04
CA PRO A 30 -1.51 6.45 13.50
C PRO A 30 -0.20 7.07 13.02
N ARG A 31 0.97 6.64 13.53
CA ARG A 31 2.27 7.17 13.09
C ARG A 31 2.61 6.72 11.66
N ASN A 32 2.15 5.53 11.27
CA ASN A 32 2.29 5.07 9.89
C ASN A 32 1.34 5.78 8.93
N GLN A 33 0.22 6.36 9.41
CA GLN A 33 -0.66 7.16 8.55
C GLN A 33 0.04 8.41 8.03
N ALA A 34 0.84 9.09 8.83
CA ALA A 34 1.60 10.27 8.37
C ALA A 34 2.59 9.89 7.25
N LYS A 35 3.29 8.76 7.42
CA LYS A 35 4.23 8.23 6.43
C LYS A 35 3.50 7.75 5.17
N ALA A 36 2.36 7.08 5.32
CA ALA A 36 1.51 6.65 4.23
C ALA A 36 0.92 7.84 3.46
N ARG A 37 0.44 8.88 4.15
CA ARG A 37 -0.04 10.13 3.55
C ARG A 37 1.07 10.83 2.78
N SER A 38 2.28 10.90 3.32
CA SER A 38 3.45 11.47 2.62
C SER A 38 3.81 10.67 1.37
N LEU A 39 3.88 9.34 1.47
CA LEU A 39 4.13 8.46 0.33
C LEU A 39 3.03 8.55 -0.73
N LEU A 40 1.76 8.55 -0.32
CA LEU A 40 0.61 8.74 -1.20
C LEU A 40 0.61 10.13 -1.84
N ALA A 41 0.97 11.18 -1.11
CA ALA A 41 1.07 12.53 -1.65
C ALA A 41 2.19 12.62 -2.70
N ARG A 42 3.35 11.97 -2.48
CA ARG A 42 4.43 11.87 -3.47
C ARG A 42 4.02 11.04 -4.69
N PHE A 43 3.30 9.94 -4.48
CA PHE A 43 2.83 9.07 -5.56
C PHE A 43 1.72 9.74 -6.38
N ARG A 44 0.80 10.44 -5.72
CA ARG A 44 -0.25 11.27 -6.33
C ARG A 44 0.34 12.47 -7.06
N GLY A 45 1.33 13.14 -6.47
CA GLY A 45 2.06 14.25 -7.09
C GLY A 45 2.87 13.83 -8.32
N LYS A 46 3.29 12.56 -8.42
CA LYS A 46 3.97 12.01 -9.60
C LYS A 46 3.01 11.51 -10.69
N GLY A 47 1.72 11.31 -10.38
CA GLY A 47 0.74 10.70 -11.29
C GLY A 47 -0.45 11.57 -11.70
N GLY A 48 -0.62 12.79 -11.17
CA GLY A 48 -1.83 13.56 -11.43
C GLY A 48 -1.81 15.03 -11.03
N GLY A 49 -0.75 15.76 -11.36
CA GLY A 49 -0.69 17.20 -11.11
C GLY A 49 0.27 17.87 -12.08
N GLY A 50 -0.29 18.40 -13.17
CA GLY A 50 0.46 19.11 -14.19
C GLY A 50 1.30 20.26 -13.64
N HIS A 51 2.41 20.50 -14.36
CA HIS A 51 2.80 21.83 -14.82
C HIS A 51 1.98 22.99 -14.24
N GLY A 52 2.63 23.86 -13.47
CA GLY A 52 2.12 25.21 -13.25
C GLY A 52 2.23 25.73 -11.84
N ARG A 53 3.46 25.94 -11.35
CA ARG A 53 3.80 27.16 -10.59
C ARG A 53 5.24 27.59 -10.92
N ARG A 54 5.44 28.08 -12.15
CA ARG A 54 5.94 29.46 -12.33
C ARG A 54 4.81 30.32 -11.78
N TYR A 55 5.02 31.22 -10.83
CA TYR A 55 5.91 32.39 -10.80
C TYR A 55 6.07 32.76 -9.33
#